data_AF-A0A3D1KD37-F1
#
_entry.id   AF-A0A3D1KD37-F1
#
_cell.length_a   1.000
_cell.length_b   1.000
_cell.length_c   1.000
_cell.angle_alpha   90.00
_cell.angle_beta   90.00
_cell.angle_gamma   90.00
#
_symmetry.space_group_name_H-M   'P 1'
#
loop_
_entity.id
_entity.type
_entity.pdbx_description
1 polymer ?
#
loop_
_entity_poly.entity_id
_entity_poly.type
_entity_poly.pdbx_seq_one_letter_code
_entity_poly.pdbx_strand_id
1 'polypeptide(L)'
;MNSAKKYEFRNLRNSPDKIMICPKCLEMLFRDDIEHFSSCPYCNAHIEISQEVEDFLLKPFIDNWVANQSRSNFDIMPPEN
;
A
#
# COMPACT_ATOMS: atom_id res chain seq x y z
N MET A 1 -21.64 6.74 1.02
CA MET A 1 -21.77 5.37 1.55
C MET A 1 -20.56 5.14 2.43
N ASN A 2 -20.74 4.96 3.74
CA ASN A 2 -19.63 4.67 4.65
C ASN A 2 -19.12 3.26 4.34
N SER A 3 -18.05 3.13 3.57
CA SER A 3 -17.28 1.89 3.52
C SER A 3 -16.74 1.66 4.93
N ALA A 4 -17.42 0.82 5.70
CA ALA A 4 -16.92 0.36 6.98
C ALA A 4 -15.57 -0.31 6.72
N LYS A 5 -14.49 0.26 7.27
CA LYS A 5 -13.14 -0.29 7.12
C LYS A 5 -13.16 -1.74 7.58
N LYS A 6 -12.95 -2.67 6.67
CA LYS A 6 -13.02 -4.11 6.91
C LYS A 6 -11.68 -4.64 7.40
N TYR A 7 -10.60 -3.94 7.05
CA TYR A 7 -9.23 -4.35 7.32
C TYR A 7 -8.55 -3.37 8.29
N GLU A 8 -7.79 -3.93 9.23
CA GLU A 8 -6.95 -3.14 10.13
C GLU A 8 -5.53 -3.07 9.58
N PHE A 9 -4.99 -1.86 9.45
CA PHE A 9 -3.63 -1.61 8.99
C PHE A 9 -2.77 -1.08 10.14
N ARG A 10 -1.61 -1.69 10.37
CA ARG A 10 -0.64 -1.26 11.38
C ARG A 10 0.66 -0.85 10.73
N ASN A 11 1.32 0.17 11.28
CA ASN A 11 2.67 0.55 10.85
C ASN A 11 3.69 -0.39 11.51
N LEU A 12 4.67 -0.87 10.73
CA LEU A 12 5.84 -1.51 11.32
C LEU A 12 6.67 -0.45 12.06
N ARG A 13 7.18 -0.79 13.25
CA ARG A 13 8.09 0.13 13.96
C ARG A 13 9.33 0.36 13.08
N ASN A 14 9.65 1.63 12.84
CA ASN A 14 10.80 2.08 12.06
C ASN A 14 10.78 1.77 10.56
N SER A 15 9.64 1.37 9.98
CA SER A 15 9.47 1.30 8.52
C SER A 15 8.27 2.14 8.08
N PRO A 16 8.32 2.80 6.89
CA PRO A 16 7.11 3.33 6.26
C PRO A 16 6.13 2.21 5.85
N ASP A 17 6.56 0.95 5.90
CA ASP A 17 5.71 -0.18 5.56
C ASP A 17 4.60 -0.39 6.58
N LYS A 18 3.42 -0.67 6.03
CA LYS A 18 2.23 -1.05 6.75
C LYS A 18 2.03 -2.55 6.56
N ILE A 19 1.43 -3.17 7.56
CA ILE A 19 0.92 -4.54 7.50
C ILE A 19 -0.58 -4.52 7.65
N MET A 20 -1.24 -5.46 6.99
CA MET A 20 -2.67 -5.69 7.15
C MET A 20 -2.88 -6.83 8.15
N ILE A 21 -3.87 -6.70 9.03
CA ILE A 21 -4.25 -7.78 9.94
C ILE A 21 -5.42 -8.54 9.32
N CYS A 22 -5.29 -9.87 9.20
CA CYS A 22 -6.38 -10.70 8.71
C CYS A 22 -7.58 -10.61 9.66
N PRO A 23 -8.79 -10.29 9.18
CA PRO A 23 -9.96 -10.15 10.05
C PRO A 23 -10.45 -11.48 10.65
N LYS A 24 -9.99 -12.63 10.12
CA LYS A 24 -10.44 -13.96 10.56
C LYS A 24 -9.49 -14.63 11.54
N CYS A 25 -8.18 -14.64 11.23
CA CYS A 25 -7.17 -15.29 12.08
C CYS A 25 -6.25 -14.33 12.82
N LEU A 26 -6.41 -13.01 12.61
CA LEU A 26 -5.61 -11.95 13.23
C LEU A 26 -4.11 -12.02 12.93
N GLU A 27 -3.71 -12.82 11.95
CA GLU A 27 -2.34 -12.88 11.47
C GLU A 27 -1.94 -11.63 10.70
N MET A 28 -0.64 -11.35 10.72
CA MET A 28 -0.03 -10.22 10.01
C MET A 28 0.22 -10.62 8.57
N LEU A 29 -0.35 -9.84 7.64
CA LEU A 29 -0.18 -10.00 6.20
C LEU A 29 0.65 -8.84 5.67
N PHE A 30 1.74 -9.18 5.01
CA PHE A 30 2.59 -8.23 4.31
C PHE A 30 1.96 -7.85 2.97
N ARG A 31 2.49 -6.80 2.35
CA ARG A 31 2.06 -6.38 1.02
C ARG A 31 2.22 -7.50 0.01
N ASP A 32 3.38 -8.16 0.01
CA ASP A 32 3.67 -9.29 -0.87
C ASP A 32 2.65 -10.42 -0.73
N ASP A 33 2.18 -10.71 0.48
CA ASP A 33 1.16 -11.75 0.71
C ASP A 33 -0.16 -11.41 0.01
N ILE A 34 -0.55 -10.13 0.00
CA ILE A 34 -1.81 -9.67 -0.60
C ILE A 34 -1.68 -9.55 -2.13
N GLU A 35 -0.50 -9.16 -2.63
CA GLU A 35 -0.23 -9.05 -4.08
C GLU A 35 -0.20 -10.43 -4.75
N HIS A 36 0.34 -11.44 -4.07
CA HIS A 36 0.46 -12.79 -4.62
C HIS A 36 -0.75 -13.67 -4.33
N PHE A 37 -1.46 -13.45 -3.22
CA PHE A 37 -2.57 -14.30 -2.80
C PHE A 37 -3.88 -13.51 -2.65
N SER A 38 -4.93 -13.96 -3.35
CA SER A 38 -6.31 -13.48 -3.17
C SER A 38 -6.98 -13.99 -1.88
N SER A 39 -6.23 -14.70 -1.04
CA SER A 39 -6.69 -15.29 0.21
C SER A 39 -5.56 -15.29 1.24
N CYS A 40 -5.93 -15.16 2.51
CA CYS A 40 -4.98 -15.24 3.62
C CYS A 40 -4.26 -16.61 3.60
N PRO A 41 -2.92 -16.66 3.54
CA PRO A 41 -2.16 -17.91 3.47
C PRO A 41 -2.30 -18.79 4.71
N TYR A 42 -2.71 -18.22 5.86
CA TYR A 42 -2.82 -18.93 7.13
C TYR A 42 -4.19 -19.58 7.36
N CYS A 43 -5.27 -18.87 7.06
CA CYS A 43 -6.64 -19.34 7.35
C CYS A 43 -7.51 -19.52 6.11
N ASN A 44 -6.93 -19.30 4.92
CA ASN A 44 -7.58 -19.37 3.62
C ASN A 44 -8.83 -18.46 3.51
N ALA A 45 -8.91 -17.42 4.35
CA ALA A 45 -9.98 -16.43 4.25
C ALA A 45 -9.79 -15.60 2.99
N HIS A 46 -10.85 -15.44 2.20
CA HIS A 46 -10.80 -14.60 1.02
C HIS A 46 -10.51 -13.15 1.39
N ILE A 47 -9.50 -12.57 0.73
CA ILE A 47 -9.15 -11.16 0.85
C ILE A 47 -9.87 -10.45 -0.29
N GLU A 48 -10.83 -9.62 0.05
CA GLU A 48 -11.56 -8.80 -0.91
C GLU A 48 -10.70 -7.58 -1.24
N ILE A 49 -10.42 -7.36 -2.53
CA ILE A 49 -9.73 -6.17 -3.00
C ILE A 49 -10.72 -5.01 -2.97
N SER A 50 -10.87 -4.42 -1.79
CA SER A 50 -11.60 -3.17 -1.59
C SER A 50 -10.68 -1.97 -1.81
N GLN A 51 -11.27 -0.79 -1.95
CA GLN A 51 -10.52 0.46 -2.15
C GLN A 51 -9.43 0.69 -1.08
N GLU A 52 -9.67 0.30 0.18
CA GLU A 52 -8.67 0.41 1.25
C GLU A 52 -7.46 -0.52 1.06
N VAL A 53 -7.69 -1.72 0.50
CA VAL A 53 -6.62 -2.67 0.17
C VAL A 53 -5.84 -2.17 -1.03
N GLU A 54 -6.54 -1.69 -2.06
CA GLU A 54 -5.91 -1.09 -3.24
C GLU A 54 -5.03 0.12 -2.87
N ASP A 55 -5.54 1.04 -2.05
CA ASP A 55 -4.76 2.17 -1.53
C ASP A 55 -3.51 1.71 -0.77
N PHE A 56 -3.62 0.65 0.03
CA PHE A 56 -2.51 0.07 0.78
C PHE A 56 -1.41 -0.51 -0.13
N LEU A 57 -1.80 -1.16 -1.24
CA LEU A 57 -0.89 -1.70 -2.24
C LEU A 57 -0.21 -0.59 -3.04
N LEU A 58 -0.98 0.41 -3.49
CA LEU A 58 -0.51 1.43 -4.42
C LEU A 58 0.26 2.59 -3.75
N LYS A 59 -0.05 2.89 -2.48
CA LYS A 59 0.56 4.03 -1.76
C LYS A 59 2.09 4.16 -1.88
N PRO A 60 2.93 3.14 -1.66
CA PRO A 60 4.39 3.27 -1.81
C PRO A 60 4.81 3.67 -3.23
N PHE A 61 4.13 3.16 -4.25
CA PHE A 61 4.44 3.47 -5.65
C PHE A 61 4.07 4.90 -5.98
N ILE A 62 2.90 5.35 -5.51
CA ILE A 62 2.44 6.74 -5.66
C ILE A 62 3.40 7.68 -4.92
N ASP A 63 3.73 7.38 -3.66
CA ASP A 63 4.62 8.21 -2.85
C ASP A 63 6.02 8.32 -3.51
N ASN A 64 6.56 7.23 -4.05
CA ASN A 64 7.82 7.22 -4.80
C ASN A 64 7.73 8.02 -6.11
N TRP A 65 6.67 7.86 -6.88
CA TRP A 65 6.46 8.59 -8.14
C TRP A 65 6.35 10.10 -7.90
N VAL A 66 5.58 10.52 -6.90
CA VAL A 66 5.46 11.93 -6.49
C VAL A 66 6.82 12.50 -6.06
N ALA A 67 7.57 11.77 -5.23
CA ALA A 67 8.88 12.19 -4.78
C ALA A 67 9.88 12.36 -5.93
N ASN A 68 9.80 11.51 -6.96
CA ASN A 68 10.71 11.56 -8.12
C ASN A 68 10.29 12.63 -9.16
N GLN A 69 9.01 12.94 -9.28
CA GLN A 69 8.53 14.05 -10.12
C GLN A 69 9.03 15.41 -9.62
N SER A 70 9.06 15.63 -8.30
CA SER A 70 9.59 16.87 -7.73
C SER A 70 11.07 17.12 -8.06
N ARG A 71 11.84 16.07 -8.36
CA ARG A 71 13.25 16.19 -8.79
C ARG A 71 13.40 16.55 -10.26
N SER A 72 12.44 16.18 -11.11
CA SER A 72 12.53 16.31 -12.57
C SER A 72 12.23 17.73 -13.08
N ASN A 73 11.59 18.58 -12.27
CA ASN A 73 11.19 19.94 -12.66
C ASN A 73 12.31 20.99 -12.56
N PHE A 74 13.53 20.62 -12.17
CA PHE A 74 14.67 21.56 -12.07
C PHE A 74 15.64 21.50 -13.26
N ASP A 75 15.46 20.59 -14.23
CA ASP A 75 16.38 20.42 -15.37
C ASP A 75 15.96 21.16 -16.66
N ILE A 76 15.06 22.14 -16.57
CA ILE A 76 14.74 23.03 -17.69
C ILE A 76 15.27 24.44 -17.39
N MET A 77 16.61 24.59 -17.36
CA MET A 77 17.21 25.91 -17.59
C MET A 77 17.20 26.17 -19.10
N PRO A 78 16.56 27.25 -19.59
CA PRO A 78 16.70 27.64 -20.99
C PRO A 78 18.16 28.08 -21.26
N PRO A 79 18.70 27.85 -22.47
CA PRO A 79 20.04 28.30 -22.82
C PRO A 79 20.11 29.83 -22.73
N GLU A 80 21.18 30.30 -22.10
CA GLU A 80 21.53 31.71 -21.92
C GLU A 80 21.81 32.30 -23.31
N ASN A 81 21.07 33.35 -23.70
CA ASN A 81 21.31 34.12 -24.93
C ASN A 81 22.57 34.97 -24.82
#